data_AF-A0AAW2BTG8-F1
#
_entry.id   AF-A0AAW2BTG8-F1
#
_cell.length_a   1.000
_cell.length_b   1.000
_cell.length_c   1.000
_cell.angle_alpha   90.00
_cell.angle_beta   90.00
_cell.angle_gamma   90.00
#
_symmetry.space_group_name_H-M   'P 1'
#
loop_
_entity.id
_entity.type
_entity.pdbx_description
1 polymer ?
#
loop_
_entity_poly.entity_id
_entity_poly.type
_entity_poly.pdbx_seq_one_letter_code
_entity_poly.pdbx_strand_id
1 'polypeptide(L)'
;MMHGSSLTWSSTAKIIHLDGNLQQLKQPIKAGHIFSQNPYCFLCSSDSMFIDAHVPQVPKDEELQLGKIYFLMPLSQSHKPLCLQELCAVALKASTALTHLDFGQRILISGGAKILV
;
A
#
# COMPACT_ATOMS: atom_id res chain seq x y z
N MET A 1 4.08 -5.26 32.71
CA MET A 1 3.59 -4.20 31.80
C MET A 1 4.00 -4.59 30.40
N MET A 2 3.02 -4.94 29.56
CA MET A 2 3.26 -5.51 28.23
C MET A 2 3.70 -4.40 27.26
N HIS A 3 4.81 -4.61 26.56
CA HIS A 3 5.34 -3.67 25.57
C HIS A 3 4.36 -3.57 24.38
N GLY A 4 3.88 -2.36 24.11
CA GLY A 4 2.88 -2.07 23.09
C GLY A 4 3.45 -1.96 21.67
N SER A 5 3.55 -3.08 20.97
CA SER A 5 3.89 -3.11 19.54
C SER A 5 2.69 -2.98 18.59
N SER A 6 1.44 -2.95 19.08
CA SER A 6 0.25 -2.88 18.22
C SER A 6 -0.26 -1.46 17.90
N LEU A 7 0.23 -0.42 18.59
CA LEU A 7 -0.33 0.96 18.51
C LEU A 7 0.13 1.77 17.30
N THR A 8 1.27 1.45 16.69
CA THR A 8 1.81 2.19 15.55
C THR A 8 1.05 1.89 14.27
N TRP A 9 0.42 0.71 14.18
CA TRP A 9 -0.26 0.29 12.97
C TRP A 9 -1.47 1.17 12.66
N SER A 10 -2.38 1.29 13.63
CA SER A 10 -3.63 2.06 13.55
C SER A 10 -3.43 3.57 13.61
N SER A 11 -2.27 4.04 14.07
CA SER A 11 -1.99 5.48 14.23
C SER A 11 -1.31 6.11 13.01
N THR A 12 -0.94 5.31 12.00
CA THR A 12 -0.23 5.83 10.81
C THR A 12 -0.81 5.28 9.50
N ALA A 13 -0.93 6.13 8.49
CA ALA A 13 -1.18 5.71 7.11
C ALA A 13 0.14 5.18 6.53
N LYS A 14 0.12 4.04 5.85
CA LYS A 14 1.32 3.43 5.26
C LYS A 14 1.25 3.53 3.76
N ILE A 15 2.28 4.10 3.16
CA ILE A 15 2.44 4.18 1.71
C ILE A 15 3.66 3.35 1.33
N ILE A 16 3.45 2.28 0.58
CA ILE A 16 4.50 1.40 0.11
C ILE A 16 4.82 1.78 -1.33
N HIS A 17 6.06 2.17 -1.56
CA HIS A 17 6.60 2.49 -2.87
C HIS A 17 7.09 1.19 -3.53
N LEU A 18 6.89 1.03 -4.84
CA LEU A 18 7.42 -0.14 -5.57
C LEU A 18 8.95 -0.22 -5.59
N ASP A 19 9.63 0.86 -5.20
CA ASP A 19 11.07 0.89 -4.94
C ASP A 19 11.46 0.02 -3.73
N GLY A 20 10.50 -0.30 -2.84
CA GLY A 20 10.71 -1.03 -1.58
C GLY A 20 10.73 -0.12 -0.35
N ASN A 21 10.59 1.19 -0.57
CA ASN A 21 10.51 2.19 0.49
C ASN A 21 9.10 2.24 1.11
N LEU A 22 9.06 2.37 2.43
CA LEU A 22 7.83 2.61 3.19
C LEU A 22 7.81 4.05 3.70
N GLN A 23 6.72 4.74 3.43
CA GLN A 23 6.44 6.05 3.99
C GLN A 23 5.27 5.96 4.97
N GLN A 24 5.51 6.39 6.21
CA GLN A 24 4.49 6.42 7.26
C GLN A 24 4.00 7.85 7.49
N LEU A 25 2.69 8.05 7.43
CA LEU A 25 2.05 9.33 7.69
C LEU A 25 1.37 9.27 9.05
N LYS A 26 1.76 10.15 9.96
CA LYS A 26 1.17 10.26 11.32
C LYS A 26 -0.14 11.04 11.35
N GLN A 27 -0.53 11.60 10.21
CA GLN A 27 -1.76 12.36 10.04
C GLN A 27 -2.41 11.98 8.70
N PRO A 28 -3.74 12.09 8.58
CA PRO A 28 -4.40 11.97 7.29
C PRO A 28 -3.86 13.04 6.35
N ILE A 29 -3.39 12.64 5.18
CA ILE A 29 -2.93 13.57 4.14
C ILE A 29 -3.70 13.22 2.87
N LYS A 30 -4.09 14.24 2.11
CA LYS A 30 -4.70 14.06 0.79
C LYS A 30 -3.76 13.33 -0.16
N ALA A 31 -4.30 12.40 -0.95
CA ALA A 31 -3.54 11.69 -1.97
C ALA A 31 -2.88 12.65 -2.99
N GLY A 32 -3.52 13.80 -3.25
CA GLY A 32 -2.97 14.90 -4.06
C GLY A 32 -1.60 15.40 -3.61
N HIS A 33 -1.30 15.37 -2.31
CA HIS A 33 0.01 15.75 -1.79
C HIS A 33 1.10 14.75 -2.22
N ILE A 34 0.76 13.45 -2.21
CA ILE A 34 1.68 12.39 -2.63
C ILE A 34 1.91 12.45 -4.15
N PHE A 35 0.86 12.71 -4.93
CA PHE A 35 0.97 12.90 -6.39
C PHE A 35 1.79 14.13 -6.77
N SER A 36 1.80 15.16 -5.93
CA SER A 36 2.64 16.34 -6.18
C SER A 36 4.14 16.02 -6.08
N GLN A 37 4.51 15.07 -5.21
CA GLN A 37 5.88 14.57 -5.12
C GLN A 37 6.18 13.49 -6.17
N ASN A 38 5.16 12.79 -6.65
CA ASN A 38 5.26 11.66 -7.58
C ASN A 38 4.26 11.81 -8.74
N PRO A 39 4.50 12.73 -9.70
CA PRO A 39 3.51 13.12 -10.72
C PRO A 39 3.16 11.99 -11.70
N TYR A 40 4.03 10.99 -11.84
CA TYR A 40 3.81 9.82 -12.71
C TYR A 40 3.30 8.58 -11.98
N CYS A 41 2.87 8.73 -10.72
CA CYS A 41 2.39 7.63 -9.90
C CYS A 41 0.95 7.86 -9.43
N PHE A 42 0.25 6.76 -9.14
CA PHE A 42 -1.05 6.72 -8.50
C PHE A 42 -0.99 5.93 -7.20
N LEU A 43 -1.94 6.23 -6.31
CA LEU A 43 -2.11 5.53 -5.05
C LEU A 43 -3.29 4.59 -5.19
N CYS A 44 -3.18 3.44 -4.57
CA CYS A 44 -4.25 2.47 -4.50
C CYS A 44 -4.28 1.82 -3.14
N SER A 45 -5.47 1.44 -2.67
CA SER A 45 -5.60 0.75 -1.39
C SER A 45 -5.26 -0.73 -1.55
N SER A 46 -4.54 -1.29 -0.57
CA SER A 46 -4.29 -2.74 -0.50
C SER A 46 -5.59 -3.56 -0.52
N ASP A 47 -6.67 -2.99 0.02
CA ASP A 47 -7.98 -3.63 0.08
C ASP A 47 -8.62 -3.85 -1.30
N SER A 48 -8.22 -3.05 -2.29
CA SER A 48 -8.79 -3.05 -3.65
C SER A 48 -7.85 -3.65 -4.69
N MET A 49 -6.76 -4.30 -4.26
CA MET A 49 -5.81 -4.96 -5.15
C MET A 49 -6.23 -6.41 -5.38
N PHE A 50 -6.78 -6.67 -6.56
CA PHE A 50 -7.21 -8.00 -7.00
C PHE A 50 -6.56 -8.35 -8.34
N ILE A 51 -6.24 -9.64 -8.54
CA ILE A 51 -5.74 -10.13 -9.84
C ILE A 51 -6.85 -9.99 -10.89
N ASP A 52 -6.45 -9.67 -12.13
CA ASP A 52 -7.29 -9.44 -13.30
C ASP A 52 -8.31 -8.30 -13.12
N ALA A 53 -8.21 -7.54 -12.03
CA ALA A 53 -9.01 -6.36 -11.78
C ALA A 53 -8.21 -5.08 -12.04
N HIS A 54 -8.92 -4.05 -12.48
CA HIS A 54 -8.38 -2.70 -12.51
C HIS A 54 -8.37 -2.17 -11.09
N VAL A 55 -7.20 -1.77 -10.61
CA VAL A 55 -7.08 -1.21 -9.26
C VAL A 55 -7.64 0.21 -9.27
N PRO A 56 -8.59 0.55 -8.39
CA PRO A 56 -9.07 1.91 -8.30
C PRO A 56 -7.95 2.82 -7.78
N GLN A 57 -7.73 3.92 -8.49
CA GLN A 57 -6.87 4.99 -8.02
C GLN A 57 -7.60 5.75 -6.91
N VAL A 58 -6.89 6.02 -5.81
CA VAL A 58 -7.33 6.93 -4.75
C VAL A 58 -7.42 8.35 -5.34
N PRO A 59 -8.61 8.99 -5.30
CA PRO A 59 -8.81 10.35 -5.79
C PRO A 59 -7.87 11.34 -5.09
N LYS A 60 -7.44 12.39 -5.81
CA LYS A 60 -6.52 13.40 -5.25
C LYS A 60 -7.08 14.11 -4.02
N ASP A 61 -8.40 14.27 -3.96
CA ASP A 61 -9.12 14.91 -2.87
C ASP A 61 -9.37 13.98 -1.68
N GLU A 62 -9.17 12.68 -1.84
CA GLU A 62 -9.36 11.69 -0.77
C GLU A 62 -8.19 11.72 0.22
N GLU A 63 -8.51 11.69 1.51
CA GLU A 63 -7.53 11.66 2.59
C GLU A 63 -7.13 10.21 2.93
N LEU A 64 -5.83 9.98 2.99
CA LEU A 64 -5.26 8.68 3.35
C LEU A 64 -5.56 8.39 4.81
N GLN A 65 -6.30 7.30 5.05
CA GLN A 65 -6.74 6.92 6.38
C GLN A 65 -5.61 6.25 7.16
N LEU A 66 -5.50 6.63 8.44
CA LEU A 66 -4.59 5.99 9.38
C LEU A 66 -4.99 4.52 9.58
N GLY A 67 -4.02 3.63 9.73
CA GLY A 67 -4.27 2.18 9.82
C GLY A 67 -4.48 1.47 8.49
N LYS A 68 -4.59 2.22 7.39
CA LYS A 68 -4.67 1.65 6.04
C LYS A 68 -3.30 1.62 5.36
N ILE A 69 -3.17 0.67 4.43
CA ILE A 69 -2.03 0.56 3.53
C ILE A 69 -2.44 1.02 2.14
N TYR A 70 -1.59 1.85 1.58
CA TYR A 70 -1.67 2.35 0.23
C TYR A 70 -0.40 1.97 -0.52
N PHE A 71 -0.55 1.63 -1.78
CA PHE A 71 0.56 1.32 -2.68
C PHE A 71 0.71 2.45 -3.70
N LEU A 72 1.93 2.95 -3.85
CA LEU A 72 2.28 3.94 -4.85
C LEU A 72 2.81 3.24 -6.09
N MET A 73 2.01 3.21 -7.16
CA MET A 73 2.32 2.52 -8.41
C MET A 73 2.46 3.52 -9.58
N PRO A 74 3.31 3.25 -10.58
CA PRO A 74 3.41 4.09 -11.77
C PRO A 74 2.10 4.10 -12.57
N LEU A 75 1.68 5.26 -13.09
CA LEU A 75 0.46 5.40 -13.91
C LEU A 75 0.41 4.46 -15.12
N SER A 76 1.58 4.06 -15.65
CA SER A 76 1.68 3.06 -16.71
C SER A 76 1.07 1.71 -16.32
N GLN A 77 1.00 1.38 -15.03
CA GLN A 77 0.37 0.17 -14.52
C GLN A 77 -1.12 0.35 -14.22
N SER A 78 -1.62 1.59 -14.15
CA SER A 78 -3.05 1.83 -13.88
C SER A 78 -3.90 1.31 -15.03
N HIS A 79 -3.46 1.43 -16.28
CA HIS A 79 -4.27 1.09 -17.45
C HIS A 79 -4.36 -0.41 -17.75
N LYS A 80 -3.61 -1.25 -17.04
CA LYS A 80 -3.61 -2.70 -17.23
C LYS A 80 -4.20 -3.42 -16.00
N PRO A 81 -4.89 -4.55 -16.19
CA PRO A 81 -5.28 -5.39 -15.07
C PRO A 81 -4.03 -5.87 -14.31
N LEU A 82 -4.14 -5.98 -12.99
CA LEU A 82 -3.06 -6.57 -12.17
C LEU A 82 -2.93 -8.05 -12.48
N CYS A 83 -1.83 -8.48 -13.10
CA CYS A 83 -1.52 -9.90 -13.23
C CYS A 83 -1.01 -10.47 -11.90
N LEU A 84 -1.08 -11.80 -11.73
CA LEU A 84 -0.49 -12.50 -10.57
C LEU A 84 0.97 -12.10 -10.34
N GLN A 85 1.77 -11.98 -11.40
CA GLN A 85 3.19 -11.58 -11.29
C GLN A 85 3.36 -10.17 -10.73
N GLU A 86 2.52 -9.22 -11.14
CA GLU A 86 2.53 -7.85 -10.62
C GLU A 86 2.09 -7.85 -9.16
N LEU A 87 1.02 -8.58 -8.82
CA LEU A 87 0.55 -8.69 -7.44
C LEU A 87 1.62 -9.30 -6.53
N CYS A 88 2.30 -10.37 -6.98
CA CYS A 88 3.43 -10.95 -6.28
C CYS A 88 4.57 -9.95 -6.10
N ALA A 89 4.91 -9.17 -7.14
CA ALA A 89 5.93 -8.14 -7.03
C ALA A 89 5.56 -7.07 -5.99
N VAL A 90 4.32 -6.57 -6.03
CA VAL A 90 3.78 -5.62 -5.05
C VAL A 90 3.82 -6.21 -3.64
N ALA A 91 3.33 -7.44 -3.46
CA ALA A 91 3.31 -8.14 -2.18
C ALA A 91 4.72 -8.38 -1.61
N LEU A 92 5.68 -8.74 -2.45
CA LEU A 92 7.08 -8.90 -2.07
C LEU A 92 7.69 -7.57 -1.65
N LYS A 93 7.47 -6.50 -2.42
CA LYS A 93 7.90 -5.15 -2.06
C LYS A 93 7.26 -4.70 -0.75
N ALA A 94 5.98 -4.99 -0.55
CA ALA A 94 5.28 -4.77 0.71
C ALA A 94 5.94 -5.52 1.86
N SER A 95 6.22 -6.80 1.65
CA SER A 95 6.88 -7.66 2.63
C SER A 95 8.21 -7.05 3.04
N THR A 96 9.06 -6.65 2.08
CA THR A 96 10.34 -5.99 2.37
C THR A 96 10.15 -4.65 3.10
N ALA A 97 9.22 -3.82 2.64
CA ALA A 97 8.96 -2.51 3.21
C ALA A 97 8.41 -2.60 4.65
N LEU A 98 7.60 -3.64 4.94
CA LEU A 98 7.00 -3.90 6.25
C LEU A 98 7.87 -4.74 7.19
N THR A 99 8.81 -5.55 6.67
CA THR A 99 9.76 -6.29 7.53
C THR A 99 10.59 -5.38 8.43
N HIS A 100 10.75 -4.11 8.06
CA HIS A 100 11.40 -3.10 8.89
C HIS A 100 10.52 -2.56 10.03
N LEU A 101 9.22 -2.86 10.04
CA LEU A 101 8.29 -2.39 11.06
C LEU A 101 8.03 -3.39 12.17
N ASP A 102 7.84 -4.68 11.85
CA ASP A 102 7.50 -5.70 12.85
C ASP A 102 7.87 -7.11 12.37
N PHE A 103 8.46 -7.91 13.26
CA PHE A 103 8.93 -9.29 13.02
C PHE A 103 7.79 -10.33 12.90
N GLY A 104 6.56 -9.90 12.62
CA GLY A 104 5.36 -10.75 12.66
C GLY A 104 4.32 -10.52 11.55
N GLN A 105 4.47 -9.49 10.72
CA GLN A 105 3.52 -9.23 9.62
C GLN A 105 3.85 -10.15 8.44
N ARG A 106 2.97 -11.13 8.17
CA ARG A 106 3.07 -11.98 6.97
C ARG A 106 2.13 -11.46 5.92
N ILE A 107 2.67 -10.91 4.84
CA ILE A 107 1.89 -10.66 3.62
C ILE A 107 1.49 -12.02 3.05
N LEU A 108 0.19 -12.28 2.91
CA LEU A 108 -0.33 -13.48 2.30
C LEU A 108 -1.17 -13.11 1.07
N ILE A 109 -0.92 -13.80 -0.04
CA ILE A 109 -1.79 -13.75 -1.21
C ILE A 109 -2.75 -14.93 -1.07
N SER A 110 -4.02 -14.66 -0.77
CA SER A 110 -5.02 -15.73 -0.65
C SER A 110 -5.35 -16.33 -2.02
N GLY A 111 -5.89 -17.56 -2.05
CA GLY A 111 -6.39 -18.22 -3.27
C GLY A 111 -7.57 -17.51 -3.96
N GLY A 112 -8.01 -16.37 -3.41
CA GLY A 112 -8.91 -15.40 -4.02
C GLY A 112 -8.23 -14.10 -4.46
N ALA A 113 -6.91 -14.11 -4.65
CA ALA A 113 -6.15 -13.05 -5.31
C ALA A 113 -6.12 -11.68 -4.60
N LYS A 114 -6.19 -11.65 -3.27
CA LYS A 114 -6.10 -10.41 -2.47
C LYS A 114 -4.81 -10.37 -1.65
N ILE A 115 -4.17 -9.20 -1.56
CA ILE A 115 -3.09 -8.94 -0.61
C ILE A 115 -3.70 -8.79 0.79
N LEU A 116 -3.40 -9.74 1.67
CA LEU A 116 -3.72 -9.69 3.09
C LEU A 116 -2.46 -9.29 3.85
N VAL A 117 -2.59 -8.29 4.72
CA VAL A 117 -1.52 -7.77 5.58
C VAL A 117 -1.95 -7.86 7.03
#